data_AF-A0A0U5B507-F1
#
_entry.id   AF-A0A0U5B507-F1
#
_cell.length_a   1.000
_cell.length_b   1.000
_cell.length_c   1.000
_cell.angle_alpha   90.00
_cell.angle_beta   90.00
_cell.angle_gamma   90.00
#
_symmetry.space_group_name_H-M   'P 1'
#
loop_
_entity.id
_entity.type
_entity.pdbx_description
1 polymer ?
#
loop_
_entity_poly.entity_id
_entity_poly.type
_entity_poly.pdbx_seq_one_letter_code
_entity_poly.pdbx_strand_id
1 'polypeptide(L)'
;MAHDERDELDELDDPNAPGWQPDPERPGYERWYDGAHLIGPPKKEPDPFSAFSPAVTRSLRPGPNRDARIARWGLVATVAGFALQQVVAGGFLTGPGVEQISVILVALAIAAAAAIVTVVFALRALKRAPQLGGRGVATVALVAALLLGLAPTLLLFAIGIGGGV
;
A
#
# COMPACT_ATOMS: atom_id res chain seq x y z
N MET A 1 -34.36 -17.20 7.59
CA MET A 1 -33.94 -15.81 7.38
C MET A 1 -33.08 -15.80 6.14
N ALA A 2 -33.71 -15.59 4.98
CA ALA A 2 -32.99 -15.37 3.73
C ALA A 2 -32.49 -13.92 3.77
N HIS A 3 -31.17 -13.74 3.89
CA HIS A 3 -30.56 -12.44 3.67
C HIS A 3 -30.76 -12.13 2.18
N ASP A 4 -31.42 -11.00 1.90
CA ASP A 4 -31.84 -10.59 0.58
C ASP A 4 -30.60 -10.28 -0.27
N GLU A 5 -30.17 -11.21 -1.12
CA GLU A 5 -29.09 -11.00 -2.12
C GLU A 5 -29.44 -9.86 -3.11
N ARG A 6 -30.67 -9.34 -3.09
CA ARG A 6 -31.12 -8.22 -3.90
C ARG A 6 -30.64 -6.87 -3.37
N ASP A 7 -30.47 -6.71 -2.06
CA ASP A 7 -29.99 -5.44 -1.47
C ASP A 7 -28.51 -5.16 -1.81
N GLU A 8 -27.67 -6.20 -1.97
CA GLU A 8 -26.26 -6.05 -2.37
C GLU A 8 -26.08 -5.74 -3.87
N LEU A 9 -27.05 -6.13 -4.71
CA LEU A 9 -27.03 -5.87 -6.15
C LEU A 9 -27.49 -4.45 -6.49
N ASP A 10 -28.43 -3.89 -5.71
CA ASP A 10 -28.89 -2.50 -5.89
C ASP A 10 -27.83 -1.46 -5.46
N GLU A 11 -26.88 -1.83 -4.59
CA GLU A 11 -25.78 -0.95 -4.14
C GLU A 11 -24.65 -0.82 -5.19
N LEU A 12 -24.53 -1.76 -6.13
CA LEU A 12 -23.51 -1.77 -7.19
C LEU A 12 -23.84 -0.85 -8.38
N ASP A 13 -25.10 -0.46 -8.54
CA ASP A 13 -25.60 0.36 -9.64
C ASP A 13 -26.01 1.78 -9.22
N ASP A 14 -25.71 2.22 -7.97
CA ASP A 14 -25.94 3.61 -7.58
C ASP A 14 -24.98 4.55 -8.35
N PRO A 15 -25.47 5.38 -9.29
CA PRO A 15 -24.63 6.33 -10.01
C PRO A 15 -24.00 7.38 -9.08
N ASN A 16 -24.48 7.50 -7.85
CA ASN A 16 -23.92 8.37 -6.82
C ASN A 16 -22.90 7.66 -5.91
N ALA A 17 -22.57 6.39 -6.15
CA ALA A 17 -21.55 5.71 -5.38
C ALA A 17 -20.18 6.43 -5.51
N PRO A 18 -19.40 6.55 -4.41
CA PRO A 18 -18.07 7.14 -4.47
C PRO A 18 -17.15 6.37 -5.44
N GLY A 19 -16.44 7.10 -6.29
CA GLY A 19 -15.68 6.46 -7.37
C GLY A 19 -14.93 7.44 -8.26
N TRP A 20 -14.15 6.91 -9.21
CA TRP A 20 -13.53 7.74 -10.24
C TRP A 20 -14.58 8.10 -11.30
N GLN A 21 -14.83 9.39 -11.47
CA GLN A 21 -15.81 9.92 -12.40
C GLN A 21 -15.13 10.86 -13.42
N PRO A 22 -15.66 11.01 -14.65
CA PRO A 22 -15.14 11.97 -15.62
C PRO A 22 -15.09 13.40 -15.06
N ASP A 23 -13.99 14.11 -15.28
CA ASP A 23 -13.83 15.49 -14.85
C ASP A 23 -14.56 16.45 -15.81
N PRO A 24 -15.58 17.21 -15.33
CA PRO A 24 -16.35 18.12 -16.19
C PRO A 24 -15.51 19.29 -16.72
N GLU A 25 -14.42 19.64 -16.03
CA GLU A 25 -13.54 20.76 -16.42
C GLU A 25 -12.47 20.34 -17.43
N ARG A 26 -12.19 19.03 -17.55
CA ARG A 26 -11.06 18.50 -18.33
C ARG A 26 -11.41 17.19 -19.04
N PRO A 27 -11.75 17.24 -20.33
CA PRO A 27 -11.99 16.05 -21.13
C PRO A 27 -10.80 15.07 -21.11
N GLY A 28 -11.08 13.77 -20.95
CA GLY A 28 -10.05 12.72 -20.85
C GLY A 28 -9.35 12.62 -19.49
N TYR A 29 -9.89 13.29 -18.47
CA TYR A 29 -9.46 13.15 -17.08
C TYR A 29 -10.61 12.61 -16.21
N GLU A 30 -10.24 11.96 -15.12
CA GLU A 30 -11.14 11.51 -14.06
C GLU A 30 -10.74 12.15 -12.73
N ARG A 31 -11.73 12.44 -11.89
CA ARG A 31 -11.56 12.96 -10.52
C ARG A 31 -12.36 12.08 -9.56
N TRP A 32 -11.92 11.98 -8.30
CA TRP A 32 -12.60 11.14 -7.31
C TRP A 32 -13.90 11.83 -6.87
N TYR A 33 -15.02 11.14 -6.96
CA TYR A 33 -16.31 11.55 -6.43
C TYR A 33 -16.51 10.90 -5.06
N ASP A 34 -16.89 11.69 -4.05
CA ASP A 34 -17.12 11.20 -2.68
C ASP A 34 -18.59 10.91 -2.36
N GLY A 35 -19.48 10.99 -3.35
CA GLY A 35 -20.93 10.89 -3.16
C GLY A 35 -21.66 12.25 -3.18
N ALA A 36 -20.92 13.37 -3.10
CA ALA A 36 -21.49 14.71 -3.20
C ALA A 36 -20.67 15.66 -4.10
N HIS A 37 -19.34 15.56 -4.07
CA HIS A 37 -18.44 16.46 -4.80
C HIS A 37 -17.28 15.70 -5.43
N LEU A 38 -16.74 16.27 -6.51
CA LEU A 38 -15.48 15.83 -7.09
C LEU A 38 -14.31 16.44 -6.31
N ILE A 39 -13.49 15.59 -5.70
CA ILE A 39 -12.42 15.98 -4.79
C ILE A 39 -11.05 15.49 -5.26
N GLY A 40 -10.02 16.25 -4.89
CA GLY A 40 -8.63 15.93 -5.18
C GLY A 40 -8.20 16.23 -6.62
N PRO A 41 -6.95 15.88 -6.99
CA PRO A 41 -6.39 16.23 -8.28
C PRO A 41 -6.91 15.30 -9.39
N PRO A 42 -7.22 15.84 -10.59
CA PRO A 42 -7.62 15.03 -11.72
C PRO A 42 -6.48 14.14 -12.23
N LYS A 43 -6.87 13.00 -12.82
CA LYS A 43 -5.98 11.97 -13.36
C LYS A 43 -6.35 11.67 -14.79
N LYS A 44 -5.36 11.61 -15.68
CA LYS A 44 -5.58 11.33 -17.09
C LYS A 44 -6.05 9.88 -17.25
N GLU A 45 -7.08 9.66 -18.07
CA GLU A 45 -7.60 8.33 -18.42
C GLU A 45 -7.83 8.21 -19.94
N PRO A 46 -7.37 7.13 -20.60
CA PRO A 46 -6.52 6.08 -20.06
C PRO A 46 -5.16 6.61 -19.62
N ASP A 47 -4.60 6.02 -18.56
CA ASP A 47 -3.27 6.37 -18.09
C ASP A 47 -2.23 5.95 -19.14
N PRO A 48 -1.53 6.91 -19.80
CA PRO A 48 -0.63 6.59 -20.91
C PRO A 48 0.61 5.79 -20.48
N PHE A 49 0.88 5.70 -19.17
CA PHE A 49 2.02 4.99 -18.62
C PHE A 49 1.64 3.68 -17.92
N SER A 50 0.36 3.32 -17.90
CA SER A 50 -0.11 2.09 -17.28
C SER A 50 -0.09 0.94 -18.28
N ALA A 51 0.60 -0.14 -17.94
CA ALA A 51 0.46 -1.43 -18.64
C ALA A 51 -0.78 -2.23 -18.20
N PHE A 52 -1.46 -1.79 -17.13
CA PHE A 52 -2.66 -2.44 -16.60
C PHE A 52 -3.93 -1.90 -17.27
N SER A 53 -5.00 -2.70 -17.21
CA SER A 53 -6.33 -2.25 -17.64
C SER A 53 -6.80 -1.03 -16.82
N PRO A 54 -7.61 -0.14 -17.41
CA PRO A 54 -8.15 1.05 -16.73
C PRO A 54 -8.72 0.78 -15.34
N ALA A 55 -9.48 -0.31 -15.18
CA ALA A 55 -10.07 -0.70 -13.90
C ALA A 55 -9.02 -0.96 -12.81
N VAL A 56 -7.96 -1.69 -13.15
CA VAL A 56 -6.86 -1.98 -12.23
C VAL A 56 -6.11 -0.69 -11.90
N THR A 57 -5.79 0.12 -12.91
CA THR A 57 -5.11 1.41 -12.71
C THR A 57 -5.88 2.32 -11.78
N ARG A 58 -7.20 2.46 -11.96
CA ARG A 58 -8.08 3.22 -11.07
C ARG A 58 -8.05 2.72 -9.63
N SER A 59 -8.08 1.39 -9.43
CA SER A 59 -8.03 0.79 -8.09
C SER A 59 -6.70 1.05 -7.36
N LEU A 60 -5.59 1.16 -8.11
CA LEU A 60 -4.25 1.40 -7.58
C LEU A 60 -3.97 2.89 -7.34
N ARG A 61 -4.86 3.79 -7.77
CA ARG A 61 -4.74 5.20 -7.43
C ARG A 61 -5.17 5.40 -5.98
N PRO A 62 -4.34 6.03 -5.13
CA PRO A 62 -4.70 6.29 -3.73
C PRO A 62 -5.85 7.28 -3.57
N GLY A 63 -6.27 7.98 -4.64
CA GLY A 63 -7.33 8.98 -4.55
C GLY A 63 -6.99 10.12 -3.56
N PRO A 64 -8.00 10.74 -2.92
CA PRO A 64 -7.82 11.67 -1.81
C PRO A 64 -7.34 11.00 -0.51
N ASN A 65 -7.34 9.68 -0.41
CA ASN A 65 -6.94 8.94 0.80
C ASN A 65 -5.45 9.12 1.13
N ARG A 66 -5.15 9.93 2.16
CA ARG A 66 -3.77 10.17 2.63
C ARG A 66 -3.13 8.88 3.16
N ASP A 67 -3.88 8.04 3.85
CA ASP A 67 -3.36 6.79 4.40
C ASP A 67 -2.98 5.83 3.27
N ALA A 68 -3.77 5.77 2.19
CA ALA A 68 -3.44 4.97 1.01
C ALA A 68 -2.17 5.48 0.31
N ARG A 69 -1.94 6.79 0.32
CA ARG A 69 -0.70 7.39 -0.21
C ARG A 69 0.51 7.03 0.64
N ILE A 70 0.37 7.05 1.97
CA ILE A 70 1.44 6.62 2.89
C ILE A 70 1.71 5.12 2.71
N ALA A 71 0.66 4.29 2.64
CA ALA A 71 0.79 2.86 2.38
C ALA A 71 1.50 2.57 1.04
N ARG A 72 1.25 3.37 0.01
CA ARG A 72 1.98 3.27 -1.27
C ARG A 72 3.48 3.53 -1.10
N TRP A 73 3.87 4.55 -0.34
CA TRP A 73 5.29 4.79 -0.03
C TRP A 73 5.87 3.69 0.85
N GLY A 74 5.07 3.17 1.78
CA GLY A 74 5.41 2.02 2.60
C GLY A 74 5.68 0.75 1.78
N LEU A 75 4.90 0.50 0.72
CA LEU A 75 5.17 -0.56 -0.25
C LEU A 75 6.56 -0.40 -0.88
N VAL A 76 6.90 0.80 -1.37
CA VAL A 76 8.22 1.09 -1.96
C VAL A 76 9.33 0.86 -0.93
N ALA A 77 9.14 1.34 0.30
CA ALA A 77 10.09 1.16 1.40
C ALA A 77 10.27 -0.32 1.78
N THR A 78 9.18 -1.10 1.76
CA THR A 78 9.21 -2.54 2.05
C THR A 78 10.03 -3.29 1.00
N VAL A 79 9.79 -3.00 -0.28
CA VAL A 79 10.55 -3.60 -1.41
C VAL A 79 12.02 -3.19 -1.34
N ALA A 80 12.31 -1.92 -1.08
CA ALA A 80 13.67 -1.42 -0.93
C ALA A 80 14.38 -2.06 0.27
N GLY A 81 13.69 -2.20 1.41
CA GLY A 81 14.22 -2.86 2.60
C GLY A 81 14.54 -4.34 2.36
N PHE A 82 13.66 -5.05 1.65
CA PHE A 82 13.92 -6.43 1.24
C PHE A 82 15.14 -6.52 0.30
N ALA A 83 15.24 -5.64 -0.70
CA ALA A 83 16.40 -5.60 -1.59
C ALA A 83 17.70 -5.31 -0.81
N LEU A 84 17.66 -4.36 0.13
CA LEU A 84 18.80 -4.06 1.01
C LEU A 84 19.23 -5.28 1.82
N GLN A 85 18.28 -6.06 2.35
CA GLN A 85 18.60 -7.31 3.06
C GLN A 85 19.35 -8.30 2.16
N GLN A 86 18.96 -8.44 0.89
CA GLN A 86 19.68 -9.31 -0.06
C GLN A 86 21.12 -8.81 -0.29
N VAL A 87 21.32 -7.49 -0.41
CA VAL A 87 22.66 -6.89 -0.59
C VAL A 87 23.54 -7.11 0.65
N VAL A 88 22.99 -6.91 1.85
CA VAL A 88 23.72 -7.13 3.11
C VAL A 88 24.05 -8.61 3.31
N ALA A 89 23.07 -9.50 3.10
CA ALA A 89 23.26 -10.95 3.24
C ALA A 89 24.27 -11.50 2.23
N GLY A 90 24.33 -10.92 1.02
CA GLY A 90 25.32 -11.25 0.00
C GLY A 90 26.75 -10.77 0.30
N GLY A 91 26.99 -10.06 1.41
CA GLY A 91 28.33 -9.62 1.81
C GLY A 91 28.86 -8.41 1.02
N PHE A 92 28.03 -7.75 0.22
CA PHE A 92 28.45 -6.62 -0.62
C PHE A 92 28.75 -5.33 0.16
N LEU A 93 28.33 -5.25 1.43
CA LEU A 93 28.44 -4.05 2.27
C LEU A 93 29.43 -4.19 3.43
N THR A 94 30.16 -5.31 3.51
CA THR A 94 31.16 -5.55 4.56
C THR A 94 32.55 -5.15 4.08
N GLY A 95 33.18 -4.21 4.79
CA GLY A 95 34.57 -3.79 4.60
C GLY A 95 35.38 -3.89 5.91
N PRO A 96 36.69 -3.61 5.87
CA PRO A 96 37.54 -3.69 7.07
C PRO A 96 37.01 -2.78 8.18
N GLY A 97 36.72 -3.34 9.36
CA GLY A 97 36.26 -2.60 10.54
C GLY A 97 34.74 -2.48 10.71
N VAL A 98 33.92 -3.03 9.79
CA VAL A 98 32.46 -3.06 9.93
C VAL A 98 32.00 -4.43 10.38
N GLU A 99 31.37 -4.51 11.55
CA GLU A 99 30.80 -5.76 12.04
C GLU A 99 29.53 -6.11 11.26
N GLN A 100 29.58 -7.22 10.52
CA GLN A 100 28.50 -7.67 9.63
C GLN A 100 27.17 -7.89 10.38
N ILE A 101 27.23 -8.41 11.60
CA ILE A 101 26.04 -8.70 12.42
C ILE A 101 25.30 -7.41 12.76
N SER A 102 26.02 -6.38 13.19
CA SER A 102 25.44 -5.07 13.52
C SER A 102 24.72 -4.45 12.30
N VAL A 103 25.30 -4.55 11.10
CA VAL A 103 24.67 -4.07 9.86
C VAL A 103 23.39 -4.84 9.54
N ILE A 104 23.40 -6.17 9.69
CA ILE A 104 22.22 -7.01 9.50
C ILE A 104 21.10 -6.61 10.46
N LEU A 105 21.40 -6.43 11.74
CA LEU A 105 20.42 -6.05 12.76
C LEU A 105 19.78 -4.69 12.48
N VAL A 106 20.58 -3.69 12.09
CA VAL A 106 20.06 -2.36 11.72
C VAL A 106 19.17 -2.45 10.47
N ALA A 107 19.60 -3.18 9.44
CA ALA A 107 18.81 -3.36 8.22
C ALA A 107 17.47 -4.09 8.50
N LEU A 108 17.50 -5.12 9.35
CA LEU A 108 16.29 -5.81 9.81
C LEU A 108 15.36 -4.86 10.57
N ALA A 109 15.89 -4.05 11.49
CA ALA A 109 15.09 -3.12 12.30
C ALA A 109 14.39 -2.06 11.43
N ILE A 110 15.10 -1.49 10.46
CA ILE A 110 14.53 -0.52 9.52
C ILE A 110 13.43 -1.17 8.68
N ALA A 111 13.67 -2.38 8.15
CA ALA A 111 12.69 -3.11 7.35
C ALA A 111 11.43 -3.46 8.16
N ALA A 112 11.60 -3.93 9.40
CA ALA A 112 10.48 -4.25 10.28
C ALA A 112 9.65 -3.00 10.63
N ALA A 113 10.31 -1.89 10.98
CA ALA A 113 9.62 -0.63 11.25
C ALA A 113 8.82 -0.14 10.03
N ALA A 114 9.42 -0.19 8.84
CA ALA A 114 8.75 0.17 7.59
C ALA A 114 7.54 -0.72 7.32
N ALA A 115 7.66 -2.04 7.53
CA ALA A 115 6.56 -2.98 7.36
C ALA A 115 5.41 -2.70 8.33
N ILE A 116 5.70 -2.50 9.63
CA ILE A 116 4.69 -2.18 10.65
C ILE A 116 3.93 -0.90 10.29
N VAL A 117 4.66 0.17 9.97
CA VAL A 117 4.06 1.45 9.53
C VAL A 117 3.17 1.22 8.31
N THR A 118 3.65 0.47 7.31
CA THR A 118 2.88 0.15 6.11
C THR A 118 1.59 -0.61 6.43
N VAL A 119 1.65 -1.62 7.29
CA VAL A 119 0.47 -2.40 7.72
C VAL A 119 -0.55 -1.49 8.41
N VAL A 120 -0.12 -0.66 9.36
CA VAL A 120 -1.01 0.26 10.08
C VAL A 120 -1.71 1.22 9.12
N PHE A 121 -0.97 1.88 8.23
CA PHE A 121 -1.56 2.82 7.28
C PHE A 121 -2.39 2.13 6.20
N ALA A 122 -2.02 0.93 5.74
CA ALA A 122 -2.83 0.16 4.81
C ALA A 122 -4.18 -0.25 5.42
N LEU A 123 -4.19 -0.71 6.68
CA LEU A 123 -5.43 -1.03 7.39
C LEU A 123 -6.32 0.20 7.59
N ARG A 124 -5.74 1.34 7.96
CA ARG A 124 -6.48 2.61 8.07
C ARG A 124 -7.03 3.07 6.72
N ALA A 125 -6.24 2.91 5.66
CA ALA A 125 -6.63 3.24 4.30
C ALA A 125 -7.81 2.37 3.84
N LEU A 126 -7.78 1.06 4.09
CA LEU A 126 -8.86 0.13 3.73
C LEU A 126 -10.18 0.49 4.40
N LYS A 127 -10.15 0.89 5.69
CA LYS A 127 -11.35 1.36 6.41
C LYS A 127 -11.97 2.61 5.79
N ARG A 128 -11.16 3.49 5.19
CA ARG A 128 -11.58 4.75 4.56
C ARG A 128 -11.77 4.64 3.04
N ALA A 129 -11.43 3.48 2.46
CA ALA A 129 -11.42 3.29 1.02
C ALA A 129 -12.79 3.41 0.33
N PRO A 130 -13.93 3.04 0.96
CA PRO A 130 -15.24 3.27 0.37
C PRO A 130 -15.54 4.75 0.10
N GLN A 131 -15.03 5.65 0.95
CA GLN A 131 -15.30 7.10 0.83
C GLN A 131 -14.21 7.85 0.06
N LEU A 132 -12.95 7.44 0.23
CA LEU A 132 -11.78 8.19 -0.24
C LEU A 132 -10.98 7.46 -1.34
N GLY A 133 -11.40 6.26 -1.73
CA GLY A 133 -10.71 5.44 -2.71
C GLY A 133 -9.40 4.84 -2.20
N GLY A 134 -8.61 4.29 -3.14
CA GLY A 134 -7.31 3.70 -2.85
C GLY A 134 -7.35 2.28 -2.27
N ARG A 135 -8.47 1.56 -2.42
CA ARG A 135 -8.59 0.17 -1.93
C ARG A 135 -7.53 -0.75 -2.52
N GLY A 136 -7.34 -0.71 -3.84
CA GLY A 136 -6.38 -1.60 -4.52
C GLY A 136 -4.94 -1.39 -4.05
N VAL A 137 -4.48 -0.13 -4.00
CA VAL A 137 -3.11 0.16 -3.51
C VAL A 137 -2.91 -0.17 -2.03
N ALA A 138 -3.93 0.05 -1.20
CA ALA A 138 -3.85 -0.32 0.21
C ALA A 138 -3.79 -1.84 0.39
N THR A 139 -4.56 -2.62 -0.37
CA THR A 139 -4.50 -4.08 -0.36
C THR A 139 -3.12 -4.59 -0.81
N VAL A 140 -2.61 -4.08 -1.93
CA VAL A 140 -1.28 -4.50 -2.45
C VAL A 140 -0.18 -4.15 -1.44
N ALA A 141 -0.22 -2.95 -0.86
CA ALA A 141 0.72 -2.52 0.15
C ALA A 141 0.67 -3.42 1.40
N LEU A 142 -0.54 -3.78 1.86
CA LEU A 142 -0.72 -4.68 3.00
C LEU A 142 -0.15 -6.07 2.71
N VAL A 143 -0.50 -6.66 1.56
CA VAL A 143 -0.01 -7.99 1.16
C VAL A 143 1.51 -8.00 1.05
N ALA A 144 2.12 -7.00 0.40
CA ALA A 144 3.56 -6.92 0.29
C ALA A 144 4.24 -6.74 1.66
N ALA A 145 3.69 -5.89 2.54
CA ALA A 145 4.21 -5.70 3.89
C ALA A 145 4.12 -6.98 4.73
N LEU A 146 3.06 -7.77 4.58
CA LEU A 146 2.93 -9.07 5.24
C LEU A 146 3.89 -10.10 4.65
N LEU A 147 4.00 -10.23 3.32
CA LEU A 147 4.86 -11.24 2.71
C LEU A 147 6.36 -10.96 2.92
N LEU A 148 6.78 -9.70 2.75
CA LEU A 148 8.18 -9.33 2.79
C LEU A 148 8.62 -8.84 4.17
N GLY A 149 7.71 -8.27 4.94
CA GLY A 149 8.01 -7.67 6.25
C GLY A 149 7.81 -8.62 7.44
N LEU A 150 7.02 -9.68 7.31
CA LEU A 150 6.78 -10.61 8.42
C LEU A 150 8.04 -11.39 8.81
N ALA A 151 8.76 -11.94 7.82
CA ALA A 151 9.98 -12.72 8.05
C ALA A 151 11.05 -11.95 8.86
N PRO A 152 11.46 -10.72 8.49
CA PRO A 152 12.44 -9.98 9.28
C PRO A 152 11.91 -9.56 10.65
N THR A 153 10.61 -9.28 10.77
CA THR A 153 9.99 -8.94 12.06
C THR A 153 10.01 -10.12 13.03
N LEU A 154 9.66 -11.32 12.54
CA LEU A 154 9.72 -12.56 13.32
C LEU A 154 11.16 -12.93 13.69
N LEU A 155 12.11 -12.73 12.78
CA LEU A 155 13.51 -12.99 13.05
C LEU A 155 14.05 -12.07 14.17
N LEU A 156 13.75 -10.77 14.13
CA LEU A 156 14.11 -9.85 15.22
C LEU A 156 13.47 -10.24 16.54
N PHE A 157 12.21 -10.66 16.52
CA PHE A 157 11.51 -11.11 17.71
C PHE A 157 12.16 -12.39 18.30
N ALA A 158 12.52 -13.35 17.44
CA ALA A 158 13.22 -14.56 17.84
C ALA A 158 14.62 -14.26 18.41
N ILE A 159 15.37 -13.34 17.80
CA ILE A 159 16.66 -12.88 18.34
C ILE A 159 16.47 -12.19 19.69
N GLY A 160 15.47 -11.33 19.82
CA GLY A 160 15.20 -10.61 21.08
C GLY A 160 14.78 -11.53 22.23
N ILE A 161 14.05 -12.62 21.95
CA ILE A 161 13.66 -13.61 22.98
C ILE A 161 14.78 -14.62 23.26
N GLY A 162 15.44 -15.13 22.22
CA GLY A 162 16.46 -16.18 22.34
C GLY A 162 17.83 -15.65 22.77
N GLY A 163 18.13 -14.38 22.49
CA GLY A 163 19.38 -13.70 22.83
C GLY A 163 19.27 -12.78 24.04
N GLY A 164 18.37 -13.08 24.98
CA GLY A 164 18.19 -12.32 26.21
C GLY A 164 19.54 -11.96 26.86
N VAL A 165 19.69 -10.66 27.14
CA VAL A 165 20.78 -10.09 27.93
C VAL A 165 20.88 -10.78 29.29
#